data_AF-A0A947HXD8-F1
#
_entry.id   AF-A0A947HXD8-F1
#
_cell.length_a   1.000
_cell.length_b   1.000
_cell.length_c   1.000
_cell.angle_alpha   90.00
_cell.angle_beta   90.00
_cell.angle_gamma   90.00
#
_symmetry.space_group_name_H-M   'P 1'
#
loop_
_entity.id
_entity.type
_entity.pdbx_description
1 polymer ?
#
loop_
_entity_poly.entity_id
_entity_poly.type
_entity_poly.pdbx_seq_one_letter_code
_entity_poly.pdbx_strand_id
1 'polypeptide(L)'
;GSVIMGMHHDQDIRNMGGLRKHMPITWITSLIGSLALIGTPFFAGFYSKDSIIEAAHASHLPAASFAVFAVTAGVFITAFYSFRMYFLVFHGKENFHHKPFPGEHDHHDDHGHDDHGHGHDHTPHESPWVVTAPLLLLAIPSVVIGFLAIEPMLFGDFFKGAIVVDAAKHPAMAELAHHFHGATAMALHGFSTLPFWLALGGVVTAYVFYMVAPQIPAMFARVLRPLIVIGENKYFLDWFNEHILAAGARLLGRGLWKVGDVGIIDGLLVNGSAKLVGLIGSLTRLFQTGYLYHYALVMILGVFALMTWFVFMHP
;
A
#
# COMPACT_ATOMS: atom_id res chain seq x y z
N GLY A 1 -8.09 0.15 -13.27
CA GLY A 1 -9.20 1.01 -13.73
C GLY A 1 -9.78 0.47 -15.01
N SER A 2 -10.38 1.32 -15.87
CA SER A 2 -11.05 0.91 -17.13
C SER A 2 -10.27 -0.14 -17.93
N VAL A 3 -8.98 0.12 -18.24
CA VAL A 3 -8.08 -0.81 -18.97
C VAL A 3 -8.13 -2.25 -18.45
N ILE A 4 -8.17 -2.47 -17.13
CA ILE A 4 -8.14 -3.81 -16.53
C ILE A 4 -9.47 -4.55 -16.77
N MET A 5 -10.60 -3.83 -16.79
CA MET A 5 -11.90 -4.44 -17.13
C MET A 5 -11.98 -4.74 -18.63
N GLY A 6 -11.53 -3.82 -19.48
CA GLY A 6 -11.39 -4.06 -20.93
C GLY A 6 -10.30 -5.08 -21.33
N MET A 7 -9.54 -5.60 -20.36
CA MET A 7 -8.50 -6.63 -20.53
C MET A 7 -8.84 -7.93 -19.77
N HIS A 8 -10.11 -8.15 -19.41
CA HIS A 8 -10.57 -9.33 -18.66
C HIS A 8 -9.70 -9.62 -17.42
N HIS A 9 -9.53 -8.59 -16.59
CA HIS A 9 -8.78 -8.57 -15.35
C HIS A 9 -7.26 -8.79 -15.44
N ASP A 10 -6.66 -8.93 -16.63
CA ASP A 10 -5.19 -8.89 -16.77
C ASP A 10 -4.64 -7.50 -16.39
N GLN A 11 -3.61 -7.50 -15.55
CA GLN A 11 -2.92 -6.30 -15.05
C GLN A 11 -1.50 -6.18 -15.58
N ASP A 12 -0.98 -7.21 -16.26
CA ASP A 12 0.36 -7.21 -16.79
C ASP A 12 0.43 -6.46 -18.12
N ILE A 13 0.96 -5.24 -18.06
CA ILE A 13 1.14 -4.33 -19.20
C ILE A 13 1.97 -4.91 -20.35
N ARG A 14 2.66 -6.05 -20.16
CA ARG A 14 3.37 -6.77 -21.23
C ARG A 14 2.42 -7.49 -22.19
N ASN A 15 1.21 -7.82 -21.73
CA ASN A 15 0.17 -8.50 -22.52
C ASN A 15 -0.77 -7.50 -23.22
N MET A 16 -0.65 -6.21 -22.89
CA MET A 16 -1.43 -5.10 -23.44
C MET A 16 -0.77 -4.54 -24.72
N GLY A 17 -1.27 -3.41 -25.22
CA GLY A 17 -0.73 -2.70 -26.38
C GLY A 17 -1.80 -2.40 -27.42
N GLY A 18 -1.63 -1.30 -28.16
CA GLY A 18 -2.55 -0.84 -29.22
C GLY A 18 -3.95 -0.38 -28.76
N LEU A 19 -4.27 -0.46 -27.46
CA LEU A 19 -5.62 -0.24 -26.91
C LEU A 19 -6.27 1.11 -27.24
N ARG A 20 -5.51 2.12 -27.71
CA ARG A 20 -6.08 3.40 -28.20
C ARG A 20 -7.12 3.24 -29.32
N LYS A 21 -7.07 2.15 -30.10
CA LYS A 21 -8.09 1.82 -31.12
C LYS A 21 -9.45 1.47 -30.50
N HIS A 22 -9.42 0.80 -29.35
CA HIS A 22 -10.55 0.14 -28.70
C HIS A 22 -11.15 0.97 -27.55
N MET A 23 -10.29 1.71 -26.85
CA MET A 23 -10.61 2.47 -25.64
C MET A 23 -10.16 3.94 -25.77
N PRO A 24 -10.68 4.70 -26.76
CA PRO A 24 -10.18 6.05 -27.06
C PRO A 24 -10.44 7.05 -25.91
N ILE A 25 -11.48 6.86 -25.10
CA ILE A 25 -11.81 7.76 -23.99
C ILE A 25 -10.84 7.51 -22.81
N THR A 26 -10.62 6.25 -22.45
CA THR A 26 -9.61 5.85 -21.46
C THR A 26 -8.19 6.21 -21.90
N TRP A 27 -7.90 6.16 -23.21
CA TRP A 27 -6.62 6.61 -23.78
C TRP A 27 -6.39 8.12 -23.59
N ILE A 28 -7.37 8.97 -23.92
CA ILE A 28 -7.27 10.43 -23.77
C ILE A 28 -7.26 10.85 -22.30
N THR A 29 -8.12 10.28 -21.45
CA THR A 29 -8.13 10.58 -20.01
C THR A 29 -6.85 10.12 -19.32
N SER A 30 -6.28 8.97 -19.71
CA SER A 30 -4.97 8.52 -19.24
C SER A 30 -3.83 9.45 -19.70
N LEU A 31 -3.89 9.99 -20.92
CA LEU A 31 -2.93 11.00 -21.38
C LEU A 31 -3.02 12.28 -20.55
N ILE A 32 -4.22 12.82 -20.32
CA ILE A 32 -4.44 14.03 -19.51
C ILE A 32 -3.90 13.84 -18.08
N GLY A 33 -4.23 12.70 -17.44
CA GLY A 33 -3.72 12.36 -16.12
C GLY A 33 -2.18 12.20 -16.10
N SER A 34 -1.60 11.65 -17.16
CA SER A 34 -0.14 11.48 -17.28
C SER A 34 0.57 12.83 -17.48
N LEU A 35 0.06 13.71 -18.34
CA LEU A 35 0.61 15.06 -18.58
C LEU A 35 0.57 15.91 -17.30
N ALA A 36 -0.54 15.83 -16.55
CA ALA A 36 -0.63 16.42 -15.23
C ALA A 36 0.41 15.83 -14.27
N LEU A 37 0.48 14.49 -14.13
CA LEU A 37 1.39 13.82 -13.20
C LEU A 37 2.88 14.14 -13.43
N ILE A 38 3.31 14.36 -14.67
CA ILE A 38 4.70 14.71 -15.00
C ILE A 38 5.03 16.20 -14.83
N GLY A 39 4.03 17.05 -14.53
CA GLY A 39 4.23 18.50 -14.41
C GLY A 39 4.29 19.24 -15.75
N THR A 40 3.52 18.82 -16.76
CA THR A 40 3.42 19.58 -18.02
C THR A 40 2.80 20.96 -17.75
N PRO A 41 3.38 22.08 -18.24
CA PRO A 41 2.82 23.41 -18.03
C PRO A 41 1.35 23.53 -18.43
N PHE A 42 0.63 24.43 -17.74
CA PHE A 42 -0.83 24.59 -17.73
C PHE A 42 -1.65 23.45 -17.09
N PHE A 43 -1.11 22.27 -16.79
CA PHE A 43 -1.83 21.23 -16.03
C PHE A 43 -1.66 21.40 -14.52
N ALA A 44 -2.60 20.88 -13.73
CA ALA A 44 -2.62 21.07 -12.27
C ALA A 44 -1.37 20.54 -11.54
N GLY A 45 -0.72 19.51 -12.10
CA GLY A 45 0.51 18.95 -11.56
C GLY A 45 1.77 19.78 -11.83
N PHE A 46 1.75 20.72 -12.79
CA PHE A 46 2.85 21.70 -12.94
C PHE A 46 2.87 22.65 -11.74
N TYR A 47 1.77 23.38 -11.52
CA TYR A 47 1.63 24.35 -10.45
C TYR A 47 1.93 23.78 -9.05
N SER A 48 1.57 22.52 -8.81
CA SER A 48 1.82 21.87 -7.51
C SER A 48 3.22 21.25 -7.38
N LYS A 49 3.93 20.93 -8.48
CA LYS A 49 5.28 20.36 -8.43
C LYS A 49 6.38 21.41 -8.57
N ASP A 50 6.27 22.30 -9.55
CA ASP A 50 7.33 23.29 -9.81
C ASP A 50 7.45 24.26 -8.63
N SER A 51 6.36 24.69 -8.00
CA SER A 51 6.42 25.50 -6.77
C SER A 51 7.11 24.81 -5.59
N ILE A 52 7.10 23.47 -5.51
CA ILE A 52 7.85 22.72 -4.49
C ILE A 52 9.34 22.70 -4.86
N ILE A 53 9.68 22.60 -6.15
CA ILE A 53 11.06 22.66 -6.64
C ILE A 53 11.64 24.07 -6.42
N GLU A 54 10.90 25.12 -6.78
CA GLU A 54 11.27 26.53 -6.56
C GLU A 54 11.40 26.87 -5.07
N ALA A 55 10.45 26.44 -4.21
CA ALA A 55 10.56 26.61 -2.76
C ALA A 55 11.73 25.81 -2.15
N ALA A 56 12.10 24.67 -2.72
CA ALA A 56 13.30 23.93 -2.32
C ALA A 56 14.58 24.65 -2.76
N HIS A 57 14.60 25.32 -3.92
CA HIS A 57 15.71 26.15 -4.38
C HIS A 57 15.92 27.39 -3.49
N ALA A 58 14.86 28.03 -3.01
CA ALA A 58 14.92 29.14 -2.05
C ALA A 58 15.23 28.70 -0.60
N SER A 59 15.31 27.39 -0.34
CA SER A 59 15.59 26.86 1.00
C SER A 59 17.08 26.89 1.32
N HIS A 60 17.45 27.64 2.34
CA HIS A 60 18.82 27.78 2.83
C HIS A 60 19.17 26.75 3.94
N LEU A 61 18.36 25.70 4.11
CA LEU A 61 18.53 24.68 5.15
C LEU A 61 19.66 23.68 4.82
N PRO A 62 20.27 23.03 5.84
CA PRO A 62 21.15 21.88 5.63
C PRO A 62 20.49 20.82 4.74
N ALA A 63 21.26 20.27 3.79
CA ALA A 63 20.83 19.33 2.77
C ALA A 63 19.76 19.81 1.76
N ALA A 64 19.40 21.10 1.72
CA ALA A 64 18.47 21.64 0.71
C ALA A 64 18.95 21.37 -0.74
N SER A 65 20.25 21.47 -1.01
CA SER A 65 20.84 21.15 -2.32
C SER A 65 20.66 19.68 -2.72
N PHE A 66 20.68 18.75 -1.76
CA PHE A 66 20.37 17.34 -2.00
C PHE A 66 18.87 17.13 -2.22
N ALA A 67 18.01 17.82 -1.45
CA ALA A 67 16.56 17.78 -1.63
C ALA A 67 16.16 18.27 -3.04
N VAL A 68 16.70 19.41 -3.47
CA VAL A 68 16.59 19.96 -4.84
C VAL A 68 16.99 18.91 -5.88
N PHE A 69 18.22 18.36 -5.77
CA PHE A 69 18.67 17.32 -6.70
C PHE A 69 17.71 16.12 -6.75
N ALA A 70 17.23 15.64 -5.61
CA ALA A 70 16.33 14.50 -5.52
C ALA A 70 14.95 14.78 -6.15
N VAL A 71 14.33 15.95 -5.89
CA VAL A 71 13.03 16.28 -6.50
C VAL A 71 13.16 16.51 -8.02
N THR A 72 14.19 17.22 -8.47
CA THR A 72 14.43 17.50 -9.88
C THR A 72 14.79 16.24 -10.67
N ALA A 73 15.63 15.34 -10.14
CA ALA A 73 15.88 14.03 -10.74
C ALA A 73 14.62 13.13 -10.74
N GLY A 74 13.77 13.26 -9.71
CA GLY A 74 12.47 12.61 -9.61
C GLY A 74 11.52 12.95 -10.75
N VAL A 75 11.62 14.13 -11.36
CA VAL A 75 10.80 14.53 -12.53
C VAL A 75 11.08 13.63 -13.74
N PHE A 76 12.35 13.41 -14.10
CA PHE A 76 12.74 12.51 -15.19
C PHE A 76 12.24 11.08 -14.94
N ILE A 77 12.43 10.56 -13.72
CA ILE A 77 12.03 9.21 -13.34
C ILE A 77 10.50 9.06 -13.43
N THR A 78 9.75 10.04 -12.93
CA THR A 78 8.28 10.09 -13.01
C THR A 78 7.81 10.06 -14.45
N ALA A 79 8.36 10.92 -15.31
CA ALA A 79 8.00 10.95 -16.72
C ALA A 79 8.32 9.64 -17.44
N PHE A 80 9.50 9.05 -17.18
CA PHE A 80 9.92 7.79 -17.79
C PHE A 80 8.99 6.64 -17.42
N TYR A 81 8.66 6.40 -16.14
CA TYR A 81 7.80 5.27 -15.79
C TYR A 81 6.34 5.48 -16.20
N SER A 82 5.82 6.71 -16.11
CA SER A 82 4.44 7.03 -16.51
C SER A 82 4.25 6.85 -18.01
N PHE A 83 5.15 7.38 -18.84
CA PHE A 83 5.03 7.23 -20.29
C PHE A 83 5.44 5.85 -20.79
N ARG A 84 6.34 5.12 -20.10
CA ARG A 84 6.54 3.67 -20.32
C ARG A 84 5.23 2.90 -20.23
N MET A 85 4.45 3.12 -19.17
CA MET A 85 3.15 2.48 -19.00
C MET A 85 2.17 2.90 -20.11
N TYR A 86 2.01 4.19 -20.34
CA TYR A 86 1.11 4.73 -21.38
C TYR A 86 1.43 4.22 -22.80
N PHE A 87 2.72 4.11 -23.17
CA PHE A 87 3.11 3.56 -24.46
C PHE A 87 2.90 2.04 -24.54
N LEU A 88 3.27 1.27 -23.52
CA LEU A 88 3.06 -0.19 -23.51
C LEU A 88 1.58 -0.59 -23.49
N VAL A 89 0.71 0.21 -22.86
CA VAL A 89 -0.73 -0.08 -22.74
C VAL A 89 -1.49 0.33 -24.00
N PHE A 90 -1.32 1.57 -24.47
CA PHE A 90 -2.18 2.15 -25.53
C PHE A 90 -1.55 2.16 -26.93
N HIS A 91 -0.24 1.96 -27.04
CA HIS A 91 0.52 1.99 -28.29
C HIS A 91 1.24 0.65 -28.52
N GLY A 92 2.06 0.56 -29.57
CA GLY A 92 2.79 -0.66 -29.92
C GLY A 92 1.93 -1.65 -30.70
N LYS A 93 2.22 -2.95 -30.52
CA LYS A 93 1.49 -4.07 -31.12
C LYS A 93 0.39 -4.56 -30.16
N GLU A 94 -0.69 -5.10 -30.72
CA GLU A 94 -1.76 -5.75 -29.95
C GLU A 94 -1.30 -7.14 -29.48
N ASN A 95 -0.74 -7.21 -28.27
CA ASN A 95 -0.22 -8.47 -27.72
C ASN A 95 -1.33 -9.36 -27.13
N PHE A 96 -2.51 -8.80 -26.84
CA PHE A 96 -3.58 -9.46 -26.09
C PHE A 96 -4.19 -10.69 -26.78
N HIS A 97 -4.18 -10.76 -28.12
CA HIS A 97 -4.64 -11.95 -28.88
C HIS A 97 -3.77 -13.21 -28.69
N HIS A 98 -2.59 -13.13 -28.04
CA HIS A 98 -1.64 -14.24 -27.96
C HIS A 98 -1.80 -15.13 -26.71
N LYS A 99 -2.73 -14.81 -25.80
CA LYS A 99 -3.16 -15.73 -24.75
C LYS A 99 -4.47 -16.40 -25.17
N PRO A 100 -4.61 -17.73 -25.09
CA PRO A 100 -5.90 -18.26 -24.70
C PRO A 100 -6.17 -17.74 -23.28
N PHE A 101 -7.20 -16.93 -23.11
CA PHE A 101 -7.68 -16.57 -21.78
C PHE A 101 -8.07 -17.87 -21.06
N PRO A 102 -7.50 -18.20 -19.90
CA PRO A 102 -8.08 -19.22 -19.05
C PRO A 102 -9.46 -18.70 -18.67
N GLY A 103 -10.53 -19.38 -19.08
CA GLY A 103 -11.87 -19.02 -18.63
C GLY A 103 -11.89 -18.99 -17.11
N GLU A 104 -12.37 -17.90 -16.52
CA GLU A 104 -12.67 -17.90 -15.09
C GLU A 104 -13.75 -18.96 -14.80
N HIS A 105 -13.76 -19.48 -13.59
CA HIS A 105 -14.66 -20.58 -13.21
C HIS A 105 -16.10 -20.10 -13.03
N ASP A 106 -16.79 -19.84 -14.14
CA ASP A 106 -18.24 -19.68 -14.19
C ASP A 106 -18.91 -21.00 -13.81
N HIS A 107 -19.15 -21.18 -12.50
CA HIS A 107 -19.90 -22.28 -11.93
C HIS A 107 -21.41 -22.12 -12.23
N HIS A 108 -21.78 -22.44 -13.47
CA HIS A 108 -23.17 -22.61 -13.90
C HIS A 108 -23.40 -24.06 -14.35
N ASP A 109 -24.02 -24.84 -13.46
CA ASP A 109 -24.40 -26.24 -13.66
C ASP A 109 -25.70 -26.40 -14.50
N ASP A 110 -26.03 -27.65 -14.87
CA ASP A 110 -27.27 -28.14 -15.51
C ASP A 110 -27.67 -27.63 -16.93
N HIS A 111 -26.98 -28.19 -17.93
CA HIS A 111 -27.57 -28.80 -19.16
C HIS A 111 -28.15 -27.95 -20.33
N GLY A 112 -27.74 -28.30 -21.56
CA GLY A 112 -28.69 -28.46 -22.68
C GLY A 112 -28.29 -27.96 -24.08
N HIS A 113 -27.86 -28.90 -24.94
CA HIS A 113 -28.03 -28.94 -26.41
C HIS A 113 -27.50 -27.81 -27.33
N ASP A 114 -26.61 -28.27 -28.23
CA ASP A 114 -26.54 -27.99 -29.67
C ASP A 114 -26.18 -26.59 -30.20
N ASP A 115 -25.31 -26.60 -31.22
CA ASP A 115 -24.99 -25.54 -32.19
C ASP A 115 -24.88 -24.07 -31.71
N HIS A 116 -23.65 -23.61 -31.44
CA HIS A 116 -22.92 -22.79 -32.42
C HIS A 116 -21.49 -22.42 -31.96
N GLY A 117 -20.55 -22.38 -32.91
CA GLY A 117 -19.14 -22.07 -32.66
C GLY A 117 -18.86 -20.57 -32.51
N HIS A 118 -19.14 -20.00 -31.34
CA HIS A 118 -18.68 -18.66 -30.98
C HIS A 118 -17.40 -18.72 -30.15
N GLY A 119 -16.26 -18.81 -30.84
CA GLY A 119 -14.99 -18.37 -30.27
C GLY A 119 -15.10 -16.88 -30.01
N HIS A 120 -15.31 -16.49 -28.74
CA HIS A 120 -15.29 -15.10 -28.33
C HIS A 120 -13.87 -14.56 -28.50
N ASP A 121 -13.63 -13.91 -29.63
CA ASP A 121 -12.44 -13.08 -29.82
C ASP A 121 -12.61 -11.91 -28.84
N HIS A 122 -11.90 -12.00 -27.70
CA HIS A 122 -12.05 -11.11 -26.55
C HIS A 122 -11.42 -9.74 -26.83
N THR A 123 -11.99 -9.03 -27.81
CA THR A 123 -11.56 -7.70 -28.21
C THR A 123 -11.80 -6.72 -27.08
N PRO A 124 -10.79 -5.97 -26.62
CA PRO A 124 -10.96 -4.93 -25.62
C PRO A 124 -12.03 -3.92 -26.01
N HIS A 125 -12.75 -3.43 -25.02
CA HIS A 125 -13.80 -2.42 -25.17
C HIS A 125 -13.71 -1.37 -24.06
N GLU A 126 -14.25 -0.18 -24.31
CA GLU A 126 -14.33 0.88 -23.29
C GLU A 126 -15.24 0.47 -22.12
N SER A 127 -14.96 1.01 -20.93
CA SER A 127 -15.75 0.74 -19.73
C SER A 127 -17.16 1.32 -19.79
N PRO A 128 -18.13 0.75 -19.04
CA PRO A 128 -19.48 1.29 -18.97
C PRO A 128 -19.50 2.71 -18.39
N TRP A 129 -20.56 3.47 -18.66
CA TRP A 129 -20.68 4.89 -18.31
C TRP A 129 -20.44 5.20 -16.82
N VAL A 130 -20.79 4.27 -15.93
CA VAL A 130 -20.55 4.33 -14.48
C VAL A 130 -19.05 4.51 -14.13
N VAL A 131 -18.14 4.04 -14.98
CA VAL A 131 -16.69 4.17 -14.85
C VAL A 131 -16.17 5.35 -15.69
N THR A 132 -16.66 5.50 -16.92
CA THR A 132 -16.18 6.50 -17.88
C THR A 132 -16.54 7.93 -17.46
N ALA A 133 -17.72 8.16 -16.88
CA ALA A 133 -18.14 9.50 -16.44
C ALA A 133 -17.29 10.05 -15.27
N PRO A 134 -16.99 9.28 -14.19
CA PRO A 134 -15.99 9.71 -13.20
C PRO A 134 -14.61 9.99 -13.78
N LEU A 135 -14.11 9.18 -14.72
CA LEU A 135 -12.80 9.41 -15.36
C LEU A 135 -12.76 10.74 -16.13
N LEU A 136 -13.82 11.06 -16.89
CA LEU A 136 -13.96 12.34 -17.58
C LEU A 136 -14.09 13.52 -16.59
N LEU A 137 -14.90 13.35 -15.53
CA LEU A 137 -15.11 14.40 -14.52
C LEU A 137 -13.83 14.72 -13.75
N LEU A 138 -12.96 13.73 -13.49
CA LEU A 138 -11.65 13.92 -12.84
C LEU A 138 -10.56 14.47 -13.79
N ALA A 139 -10.70 14.27 -15.11
CA ALA A 139 -9.78 14.84 -16.10
C ALA A 139 -9.88 16.38 -16.17
N ILE A 140 -11.09 16.94 -15.99
CA ILE A 140 -11.33 18.39 -16.03
C ILE A 140 -10.53 19.18 -14.96
N PRO A 141 -10.63 18.89 -13.64
CA PRO A 141 -9.84 19.58 -12.63
C PRO A 141 -8.34 19.27 -12.77
N SER A 142 -7.96 18.10 -13.30
CA SER A 142 -6.54 17.78 -13.57
C SER A 142 -5.88 18.75 -14.58
N VAL A 143 -6.68 19.44 -15.41
CA VAL A 143 -6.23 20.58 -16.22
C VAL A 143 -6.44 21.89 -15.43
N VAL A 144 -7.67 22.17 -14.99
CA VAL A 144 -8.10 23.53 -14.61
C VAL A 144 -7.76 23.91 -13.16
N ILE A 145 -7.77 22.98 -12.20
CA ILE A 145 -7.78 23.33 -10.76
C ILE A 145 -6.51 24.05 -10.33
N GLY A 146 -5.34 23.64 -10.85
CA GLY A 146 -4.06 24.25 -10.46
C GLY A 146 -3.95 25.71 -10.90
N PHE A 147 -4.41 26.04 -12.11
CA PHE A 147 -4.41 27.43 -12.60
C PHE A 147 -5.27 28.35 -11.73
N LEU A 148 -6.44 27.87 -11.27
CA LEU A 148 -7.34 28.64 -10.42
C LEU A 148 -6.91 28.69 -8.95
N ALA A 149 -6.29 27.61 -8.44
CA ALA A 149 -6.01 27.45 -7.02
C ALA A 149 -4.61 27.94 -6.60
N ILE A 150 -3.62 27.99 -7.51
CA ILE A 150 -2.20 28.18 -7.12
C ILE A 150 -1.96 29.46 -6.30
N GLU A 151 -2.53 30.59 -6.72
CA GLU A 151 -2.38 31.88 -6.05
C GLU A 151 -3.07 31.93 -4.68
N PRO A 152 -4.38 31.64 -4.53
CA PRO A 152 -5.03 31.60 -3.22
C PRO A 152 -4.52 30.49 -2.30
N MET A 153 -3.95 29.40 -2.83
CA MET A 153 -3.39 28.29 -2.07
C MET A 153 -1.99 28.59 -1.49
N LEU A 154 -1.10 29.26 -2.24
CA LEU A 154 0.25 29.58 -1.79
C LEU A 154 0.36 30.90 -1.03
N PHE A 155 -0.39 31.92 -1.46
CA PHE A 155 -0.22 33.30 -0.97
C PHE A 155 -1.51 33.88 -0.35
N GLY A 156 -2.64 33.19 -0.51
CA GLY A 156 -3.92 33.55 0.10
C GLY A 156 -4.21 32.86 1.43
N ASP A 157 -5.41 33.11 1.96
CA ASP A 157 -5.86 32.61 3.27
C ASP A 157 -6.29 31.13 3.29
N PHE A 158 -6.06 30.35 2.22
CA PHE A 158 -6.60 28.99 2.09
C PHE A 158 -6.14 28.03 3.20
N PHE A 159 -4.90 28.18 3.69
CA PHE A 159 -4.36 27.39 4.81
C PHE A 159 -4.24 28.18 6.13
N LYS A 160 -4.89 29.36 6.23
CA LYS A 160 -4.80 30.26 7.39
C LYS A 160 -5.22 29.54 8.68
N GLY A 161 -4.28 29.36 9.61
CA GLY A 161 -4.51 28.65 10.87
C GLY A 161 -4.45 27.12 10.81
N ALA A 162 -4.37 26.51 9.62
CA ALA A 162 -4.12 25.08 9.45
C ALA A 162 -2.62 24.75 9.37
N ILE A 163 -1.82 25.68 8.84
CA ILE A 163 -0.36 25.57 8.73
C ILE A 163 0.29 26.78 9.41
N VAL A 164 1.31 26.54 10.24
CA VAL A 164 2.13 27.59 10.86
C VAL A 164 3.55 27.48 10.30
N VAL A 165 3.95 28.46 9.48
CA VAL A 165 5.31 28.57 8.95
C VAL A 165 6.06 29.64 9.73
N ASP A 166 7.18 29.27 10.34
CA ASP A 166 8.10 30.22 10.97
C ASP A 166 8.90 30.95 9.89
N ALA A 167 8.33 32.05 9.37
CA ALA A 167 8.92 32.82 8.27
C ALA A 167 10.30 33.41 8.60
N ALA A 168 10.66 33.56 9.88
CA ALA A 168 11.98 34.01 10.31
C ALA A 168 13.05 32.90 10.20
N LYS A 169 12.65 31.62 10.25
CA LYS A 169 13.52 30.46 10.02
C LYS A 169 13.41 29.88 8.60
N HIS A 170 12.29 30.12 7.92
CA HIS A 170 11.94 29.50 6.64
C HIS A 170 11.42 30.55 5.62
N PRO A 171 12.30 31.45 5.12
CA PRO A 171 11.91 32.56 4.26
C PRO A 171 11.54 32.17 2.81
N ALA A 172 11.72 30.90 2.42
CA ALA A 172 11.57 30.43 1.04
C ALA A 172 10.24 30.81 0.37
N MET A 173 9.12 30.79 1.11
CA MET A 173 7.81 31.19 0.57
C MET A 173 7.68 32.71 0.34
N ALA A 174 8.41 33.53 1.09
CA ALA A 174 8.45 34.99 0.87
C ALA A 174 9.33 35.34 -0.33
N GLU A 175 10.45 34.64 -0.51
CA GLU A 175 11.28 34.74 -1.72
C GLU A 175 10.50 34.31 -2.98
N LEU A 176 9.75 33.20 -2.89
CA LEU A 176 8.88 32.73 -3.97
C LEU A 176 7.78 33.77 -4.33
N ALA A 177 7.21 34.46 -3.33
CA ALA A 177 6.20 35.50 -3.55
C ALA A 177 6.74 36.70 -4.36
N HIS A 178 8.04 37.01 -4.27
CA HIS A 178 8.67 38.05 -5.09
C HIS A 178 8.93 37.63 -6.54
N HIS A 179 9.02 36.33 -6.82
CA HIS A 179 9.23 35.79 -8.17
C HIS A 179 7.92 35.33 -8.84
N PHE A 180 6.83 35.16 -8.09
CA PHE A 180 5.53 34.76 -8.63
C PHE A 180 4.80 35.93 -9.32
N HIS A 181 4.79 35.91 -10.66
CA HIS A 181 4.14 36.93 -11.50
C HIS A 181 2.77 36.46 -12.05
N GLY A 182 2.05 35.62 -11.30
CA GLY A 182 0.76 35.04 -11.69
C GLY A 182 0.88 33.71 -12.46
N ALA A 183 -0.21 32.93 -12.44
CA ALA A 183 -0.23 31.56 -12.96
C ALA A 183 0.08 31.42 -14.46
N THR A 184 -0.26 32.42 -15.29
CA THR A 184 0.10 32.44 -16.72
C THR A 184 1.59 32.65 -16.93
N ALA A 185 2.20 33.59 -16.21
CA ALA A 185 3.63 33.86 -16.29
C ALA A 185 4.46 32.65 -15.81
N MET A 186 4.05 32.03 -14.70
CA MET A 186 4.67 30.81 -14.19
C MET A 186 4.64 29.67 -15.23
N ALA A 187 3.48 29.40 -15.85
CA ALA A 187 3.37 28.35 -16.86
C ALA A 187 4.17 28.62 -18.14
N LEU A 188 4.29 29.89 -18.55
CA LEU A 188 5.14 30.27 -19.68
C LEU A 188 6.64 30.15 -19.34
N HIS A 189 7.05 30.53 -18.14
CA HIS A 189 8.42 30.33 -17.64
C HIS A 189 8.78 28.85 -17.56
N GLY A 190 7.82 27.98 -17.17
CA GLY A 190 7.99 26.54 -17.06
C GLY A 190 8.60 25.85 -18.29
N PHE A 191 8.34 26.32 -19.51
CA PHE A 191 8.96 25.77 -20.73
C PHE A 191 10.48 26.00 -20.82
N SER A 192 11.02 26.95 -20.06
CA SER A 192 12.46 27.22 -19.94
C SER A 192 13.12 26.57 -18.72
N THR A 193 12.36 26.01 -17.78
CA THR A 193 12.92 25.41 -16.55
C THR A 193 13.48 24.01 -16.81
N LEU A 194 14.51 23.62 -16.03
CA LEU A 194 15.12 22.29 -16.12
C LEU A 194 14.12 21.13 -15.87
N PRO A 195 13.16 21.22 -14.94
CA PRO A 195 12.09 20.23 -14.79
C PRO A 195 11.34 19.89 -16.09
N PHE A 196 10.98 20.88 -16.92
CA PHE A 196 10.28 20.62 -18.19
C PHE A 196 11.15 19.79 -19.16
N TRP A 197 12.43 20.15 -19.32
CA TRP A 197 13.34 19.42 -20.19
C TRP A 197 13.68 18.01 -19.67
N LEU A 198 13.70 17.82 -18.35
CA LEU A 198 13.84 16.49 -17.73
C LEU A 198 12.56 15.65 -17.90
N ALA A 199 11.37 16.25 -17.77
CA ALA A 199 10.11 15.56 -18.03
C ALA A 199 10.04 15.12 -19.50
N LEU A 200 10.27 16.04 -20.45
CA LEU A 200 10.32 15.75 -21.88
C LEU A 200 11.38 14.70 -22.22
N GLY A 201 12.58 14.79 -21.62
CA GLY A 201 13.63 13.79 -21.74
C GLY A 201 13.18 12.40 -21.26
N GLY A 202 12.44 12.32 -20.16
CA GLY A 202 11.85 11.07 -19.66
C GLY A 202 10.82 10.47 -20.63
N VAL A 203 9.93 11.32 -21.19
CA VAL A 203 8.94 10.90 -22.21
C VAL A 203 9.62 10.41 -23.49
N VAL A 204 10.59 11.16 -24.02
CA VAL A 204 11.33 10.79 -25.23
C VAL A 204 12.14 9.51 -25.01
N THR A 205 12.80 9.37 -23.86
CA THR A 205 13.54 8.14 -23.52
C THR A 205 12.61 6.94 -23.41
N ALA A 206 11.43 7.09 -22.79
CA ALA A 206 10.42 6.03 -22.72
C ALA A 206 9.89 5.66 -24.13
N TYR A 207 9.63 6.63 -24.99
CA TYR A 207 9.22 6.38 -26.37
C TYR A 207 10.31 5.62 -27.14
N VAL A 208 11.55 6.11 -27.14
CA VAL A 208 12.66 5.44 -27.84
C VAL A 208 12.87 4.03 -27.30
N PHE A 209 12.87 3.83 -25.98
CA PHE A 209 13.16 2.54 -25.36
C PHE A 209 12.07 1.48 -25.57
N TYR A 210 10.80 1.86 -25.64
CA TYR A 210 9.69 0.89 -25.71
C TYR A 210 8.95 0.84 -27.06
N MET A 211 9.04 1.88 -27.89
CA MET A 211 8.40 1.93 -29.22
C MET A 211 9.39 1.76 -30.38
N VAL A 212 10.62 2.27 -30.26
CA VAL A 212 11.59 2.35 -31.38
C VAL A 212 12.72 1.33 -31.25
N ALA A 213 13.28 1.16 -30.04
CA ALA A 213 14.46 0.34 -29.78
C ALA A 213 14.34 -0.55 -28.51
N PRO A 214 13.38 -1.52 -28.46
CA PRO A 214 13.22 -2.45 -27.32
C PRO A 214 14.48 -3.25 -26.93
N GLN A 215 15.45 -3.38 -27.83
CA GLN A 215 16.76 -3.98 -27.55
C GLN A 215 17.55 -3.23 -26.47
N ILE A 216 17.30 -1.93 -26.24
CA ILE A 216 18.02 -1.13 -25.23
C ILE A 216 17.62 -1.55 -23.81
N PRO A 217 16.31 -1.55 -23.42
CA PRO A 217 15.88 -2.19 -22.17
C PRO A 217 16.32 -3.65 -22.04
N ALA A 218 16.26 -4.44 -23.12
CA ALA A 218 16.66 -5.85 -23.08
C ALA A 218 18.16 -6.05 -22.81
N MET A 219 19.02 -5.10 -23.21
CA MET A 219 20.44 -5.07 -22.86
C MET A 219 20.63 -4.71 -21.39
N PHE A 220 19.99 -3.65 -20.91
CA PHE A 220 20.06 -3.25 -19.49
C PHE A 220 19.53 -4.35 -18.56
N ALA A 221 18.47 -5.08 -18.96
CA ALA A 221 17.94 -6.23 -18.22
C ALA A 221 18.94 -7.39 -18.03
N ARG A 222 19.95 -7.51 -18.91
CA ARG A 222 21.03 -8.50 -18.80
C ARG A 222 22.16 -8.00 -17.89
N VAL A 223 22.60 -6.76 -18.10
CA VAL A 223 23.76 -6.17 -17.40
C VAL A 223 23.42 -5.76 -15.96
N LEU A 224 22.28 -5.10 -15.76
CA LEU A 224 21.85 -4.54 -14.47
C LEU A 224 20.89 -5.47 -13.71
N ARG A 225 20.83 -6.76 -14.07
CA ARG A 225 19.89 -7.73 -13.49
C ARG A 225 19.87 -7.74 -11.95
N PRO A 226 21.00 -7.66 -11.22
CA PRO A 226 20.97 -7.61 -9.75
C PRO A 226 20.22 -6.40 -9.18
N LEU A 227 20.38 -5.22 -9.79
CA LEU A 227 19.68 -3.99 -9.39
C LEU A 227 18.20 -4.04 -9.76
N ILE A 228 17.88 -4.61 -10.93
CA ILE A 228 16.50 -4.79 -11.39
C ILE A 228 15.75 -5.76 -10.48
N VAL A 229 16.36 -6.88 -10.08
CA VAL A 229 15.78 -7.84 -9.12
C VAL A 229 15.48 -7.17 -7.76
N ILE A 230 16.31 -6.26 -7.28
CA ILE A 230 16.03 -5.47 -6.07
C ILE A 230 14.76 -4.61 -6.27
N GLY A 231 14.63 -3.94 -7.42
CA GLY A 231 13.45 -3.15 -7.75
C GLY A 231 12.17 -3.98 -7.92
N GLU A 232 12.25 -5.10 -8.62
CA GLU A 232 11.14 -6.05 -8.83
C GLU A 232 10.63 -6.64 -7.51
N ASN A 233 11.52 -6.88 -6.55
CA ASN A 233 11.18 -7.36 -5.20
C ASN A 233 10.92 -6.22 -4.19
N LYS A 234 10.65 -4.99 -4.65
CA LYS A 234 10.32 -3.82 -3.81
C LYS A 234 11.36 -3.55 -2.70
N TYR A 235 12.65 -3.63 -3.04
CA TYR A 235 13.78 -3.55 -2.10
C TYR A 235 13.78 -4.61 -0.99
N PHE A 236 13.08 -5.73 -1.20
CA PHE A 236 12.86 -6.83 -0.24
C PHE A 236 12.17 -6.40 1.08
N LEU A 237 11.50 -5.24 1.09
CA LEU A 237 10.81 -4.72 2.29
C LEU A 237 9.61 -5.58 2.70
N ASP A 238 8.83 -6.07 1.73
CA ASP A 238 7.74 -7.03 1.97
C ASP A 238 8.27 -8.32 2.61
N TRP A 239 9.35 -8.89 2.03
CA TRP A 239 9.99 -10.10 2.55
C TRP A 239 10.49 -9.90 3.98
N PHE A 240 11.19 -8.78 4.25
CA PHE A 240 11.65 -8.42 5.59
C PHE A 240 10.50 -8.31 6.59
N ASN A 241 9.39 -7.66 6.20
CA ASN A 241 8.22 -7.54 7.05
C ASN A 241 7.62 -8.92 7.37
N GLU A 242 7.36 -9.74 6.36
CA GLU A 242 6.75 -11.07 6.52
C GLU A 242 7.63 -12.05 7.31
N HIS A 243 8.95 -12.05 7.07
CA HIS A 243 9.88 -13.07 7.55
C HIS A 243 10.64 -12.69 8.82
N ILE A 244 10.72 -11.39 9.16
CA ILE A 244 11.40 -10.91 10.38
C ILE A 244 10.39 -10.26 11.33
N LEU A 245 9.67 -9.22 10.91
CA LEU A 245 8.74 -8.50 11.81
C LEU A 245 7.52 -9.35 12.17
N ALA A 246 6.75 -9.81 11.19
CA ALA A 246 5.56 -10.61 11.39
C ALA A 246 5.91 -12.02 11.91
N ALA A 247 7.06 -12.58 11.54
CA ALA A 247 7.54 -13.85 12.11
C ALA A 247 7.90 -13.71 13.60
N GLY A 248 8.61 -12.64 13.99
CA GLY A 248 8.91 -12.31 15.37
C GLY A 248 7.65 -12.08 16.20
N ALA A 249 6.69 -11.32 15.69
CA ALA A 249 5.39 -11.12 16.33
C ALA A 249 4.61 -12.44 16.52
N ARG A 250 4.57 -13.30 15.49
CA ARG A 250 3.97 -14.64 15.59
C ARG A 250 4.70 -15.54 16.59
N LEU A 251 6.03 -15.43 16.70
CA LEU A 251 6.81 -16.20 17.68
C LEU A 251 6.53 -15.75 19.12
N LEU A 252 6.51 -14.44 19.37
CA LEU A 252 6.18 -13.85 20.67
C LEU A 252 4.74 -14.22 21.09
N GLY A 253 3.76 -14.07 20.20
CA GLY A 253 2.37 -14.47 20.47
C GLY A 253 2.22 -15.96 20.78
N ARG A 254 2.90 -16.84 20.03
CA ARG A 254 2.95 -18.28 20.32
C ARG A 254 3.62 -18.59 21.67
N GLY A 255 4.65 -17.83 22.05
CA GLY A 255 5.33 -17.96 23.34
C GLY A 255 4.39 -17.60 24.51
N LEU A 256 3.77 -16.43 24.45
CA LEU A 256 2.82 -15.97 25.47
C LEU A 256 1.63 -16.93 25.61
N TRP A 257 1.05 -17.40 24.51
CA TRP A 257 -0.04 -18.37 24.54
C TRP A 257 0.38 -19.74 25.09
N LYS A 258 1.44 -20.35 24.55
CA LYS A 258 1.81 -21.73 24.96
C LYS A 258 2.46 -21.81 26.34
N VAL A 259 3.21 -20.79 26.75
CA VAL A 259 3.92 -20.80 28.04
C VAL A 259 3.11 -20.11 29.13
N GLY A 260 2.58 -18.91 28.85
CA GLY A 260 1.78 -18.15 29.81
C GLY A 260 0.41 -18.77 30.03
N ASP A 261 -0.39 -18.86 28.97
CA ASP A 261 -1.80 -19.27 29.05
C ASP A 261 -1.92 -20.78 29.32
N VAL A 262 -1.58 -21.63 28.33
CA VAL A 262 -1.73 -23.08 28.44
C VAL A 262 -0.79 -23.70 29.49
N GLY A 263 0.42 -23.15 29.63
CA GLY A 263 1.45 -23.66 30.54
C GLY A 263 1.23 -23.27 32.00
N ILE A 264 1.15 -21.97 32.29
CA ILE A 264 1.10 -21.45 33.66
C ILE A 264 -0.35 -21.30 34.15
N ILE A 265 -1.25 -20.70 33.36
CA ILE A 265 -2.64 -20.47 33.81
C ILE A 265 -3.40 -21.80 33.83
N ASP A 266 -3.59 -22.45 32.68
CA ASP A 266 -4.33 -23.72 32.62
C ASP A 266 -3.58 -24.85 33.32
N GLY A 267 -2.29 -25.02 33.01
CA GLY A 267 -1.48 -26.14 33.49
C GLY A 267 -1.17 -26.10 34.99
N LEU A 268 -0.55 -25.01 35.46
CA LEU A 268 -0.08 -24.88 36.84
C LEU A 268 -1.18 -24.40 37.79
N LEU A 269 -1.88 -23.30 37.47
CA LEU A 269 -2.84 -22.70 38.40
C LEU A 269 -4.16 -23.47 38.44
N VAL A 270 -4.83 -23.66 37.29
CA VAL A 270 -6.15 -24.32 37.24
C VAL A 270 -6.03 -25.83 37.45
N ASN A 271 -5.32 -26.54 36.57
CA ASN A 271 -5.22 -28.00 36.66
C ASN A 271 -4.35 -28.46 37.84
N GLY A 272 -3.34 -27.68 38.25
CA GLY A 272 -2.52 -27.99 39.42
C GLY A 272 -3.29 -27.89 40.73
N SER A 273 -4.09 -26.83 40.94
CA SER A 273 -4.93 -26.72 42.14
C SER A 273 -6.03 -27.79 42.18
N ALA A 274 -6.68 -28.08 41.05
CA ALA A 274 -7.67 -29.17 40.95
C ALA A 274 -7.06 -30.54 41.30
N LYS A 275 -5.84 -30.84 40.81
CA LYS A 275 -5.11 -32.07 41.16
C LYS A 275 -4.72 -32.11 42.64
N LEU A 276 -4.32 -30.99 43.23
CA LEU A 276 -3.98 -30.90 44.66
C LEU A 276 -5.20 -31.15 45.55
N VAL A 277 -6.36 -30.57 45.23
CA VAL A 277 -7.62 -30.84 45.93
C VAL A 277 -8.04 -32.31 45.77
N GLY A 278 -7.93 -32.87 44.56
CA GLY A 278 -8.20 -34.28 44.30
C GLY A 278 -7.27 -35.23 45.07
N LEU A 279 -5.98 -34.89 45.18
CA LEU A 279 -5.00 -35.65 45.95
C LEU A 279 -5.31 -35.60 47.45
N ILE A 280 -5.62 -34.43 48.01
CA ILE A 280 -6.07 -34.29 49.41
C ILE A 280 -7.32 -35.13 49.64
N GLY A 281 -8.34 -35.05 48.78
CA GLY A 281 -9.55 -35.87 48.87
C GLY A 281 -9.25 -37.38 48.83
N SER A 282 -8.30 -37.81 47.99
CA SER A 282 -7.88 -39.21 47.90
C SER A 282 -7.16 -39.71 49.15
N LEU A 283 -6.37 -38.85 49.82
CA LEU A 283 -5.69 -39.13 51.08
C LEU A 283 -6.69 -39.16 52.25
N THR A 284 -7.59 -38.18 52.35
CA THR A 284 -8.65 -38.14 53.36
C THR A 284 -9.55 -39.37 53.28
N ARG A 285 -9.80 -39.92 52.08
CA ARG A 285 -10.53 -41.17 51.90
C ARG A 285 -9.84 -42.38 52.56
N LEU A 286 -8.52 -42.40 52.72
CA LEU A 286 -7.80 -43.50 53.38
C LEU A 286 -8.06 -43.56 54.90
N PHE A 287 -8.51 -42.46 55.51
CA PHE A 287 -8.95 -42.45 56.92
C PHE A 287 -10.33 -43.11 57.11
N GLN A 288 -11.08 -43.36 56.03
CA GLN A 288 -12.37 -44.06 56.06
C GLN A 288 -12.15 -45.57 55.94
N THR A 289 -11.68 -46.21 57.02
CA THR A 289 -11.26 -47.62 57.02
C THR A 289 -12.41 -48.64 57.03
N GLY A 290 -13.67 -48.20 57.22
CA GLY A 290 -14.85 -49.08 57.28
C GLY A 290 -15.00 -49.89 58.58
N TYR A 291 -13.97 -49.98 59.41
CA TYR A 291 -14.01 -50.73 60.68
C TYR A 291 -14.58 -49.89 61.83
N LEU A 292 -15.74 -50.28 62.35
CA LEU A 292 -16.46 -49.62 63.47
C LEU A 292 -15.56 -49.22 64.67
N TYR A 293 -14.60 -50.06 65.03
CA TYR A 293 -13.67 -49.78 66.14
C TYR A 293 -12.78 -48.55 65.89
N HIS A 294 -12.35 -48.30 64.65
CA HIS A 294 -11.54 -47.12 64.32
C HIS A 294 -12.36 -45.83 64.51
N TYR A 295 -13.63 -45.84 64.09
CA TYR A 295 -14.54 -44.71 64.31
C TYR A 295 -14.81 -44.48 65.80
N ALA A 296 -15.03 -45.55 66.59
CA ALA A 296 -15.19 -45.45 68.04
C ALA A 296 -13.97 -44.81 68.72
N LEU A 297 -12.75 -45.26 68.36
CA LEU A 297 -11.50 -44.69 68.88
C LEU A 297 -11.36 -43.20 68.53
N VAL A 298 -11.61 -42.83 67.27
CA VAL A 298 -11.54 -41.43 66.81
C VAL A 298 -12.58 -40.54 67.51
N MET A 299 -13.80 -41.03 67.75
CA MET A 299 -14.82 -40.27 68.50
C MET A 299 -14.40 -40.04 69.96
N ILE A 300 -13.86 -41.06 70.64
CA ILE A 300 -13.38 -40.93 72.03
C ILE A 300 -12.21 -39.94 72.10
N LEU A 301 -11.24 -40.05 71.19
CA LEU A 301 -10.12 -39.10 71.11
C LEU A 301 -10.58 -37.67 70.77
N GLY A 302 -11.58 -37.50 69.90
CA GLY A 302 -12.17 -36.22 69.57
C GLY A 302 -12.88 -35.56 70.75
N VAL A 303 -13.69 -36.32 71.51
CA VAL A 303 -14.34 -35.83 72.74
C VAL A 303 -13.30 -35.48 73.80
N PHE A 304 -12.28 -36.33 74.00
CA PHE A 304 -11.18 -36.05 74.93
C PHE A 304 -10.44 -34.75 74.54
N ALA A 305 -10.05 -34.61 73.28
CA ALA A 305 -9.35 -33.42 72.79
C ALA A 305 -10.20 -32.15 72.90
N LEU A 306 -11.51 -32.21 72.62
CA LEU A 306 -12.43 -31.08 72.81
C LEU A 306 -12.62 -30.72 74.28
N MET A 307 -12.73 -31.71 75.18
CA MET A 307 -12.82 -31.48 76.62
C MET A 307 -11.51 -30.86 77.17
N THR A 308 -10.35 -31.36 76.76
CA THR A 308 -9.05 -30.79 77.13
C THR A 308 -8.87 -29.39 76.56
N TRP A 309 -9.23 -29.14 75.30
CA TRP A 309 -9.22 -27.79 74.72
C TRP A 309 -10.10 -26.85 75.53
N PHE A 310 -11.35 -27.24 75.81
CA PHE A 310 -12.31 -26.41 76.54
C PHE A 310 -11.76 -26.04 77.93
N VAL A 311 -11.29 -27.02 78.71
CA VAL A 311 -10.77 -26.82 80.08
C VAL A 311 -9.46 -26.02 80.13
N PHE A 312 -8.62 -26.04 79.08
CA PHE A 312 -7.34 -25.31 79.07
C PHE A 312 -7.37 -23.97 78.32
N MET A 313 -8.29 -23.77 77.36
CA MET A 313 -8.43 -22.52 76.60
C MET A 313 -9.56 -21.62 77.12
N HIS A 314 -10.50 -22.14 77.90
CA HIS A 314 -11.52 -21.38 78.63
C HIS A 314 -11.48 -21.73 80.13
N PRO A 315 -10.65 -21.04 80.93
CA PRO A 315 -10.77 -21.00 82.38
C PRO A 315 -12.01 -20.21 82.83
#